data_AF-A0A7K5BJD8-F1
#
_entry.id   AF-A0A7K5BJD8-F1
#
_cell.length_a   1.000
_cell.length_b   1.000
_cell.length_c   1.000
_cell.angle_alpha   90.00
_cell.angle_beta   90.00
_cell.angle_gamma   90.00
#
_symmetry.space_group_name_H-M   'P 1'
#
loop_
_entity.id
_entity.type
_entity.pdbx_description
1 polymer ?
#
loop_
_entity_poly.entity_id
_entity_poly.type
_entity_poly.pdbx_seq_one_letter_code
_entity_poly.pdbx_strand_id
1 'polypeptide(L)' 'MRMLYLLLPFILLLVHSAAGSSLAPGNKKECEREKGYCGFLKCSFPFVIQGKCSRFFFCCKK' A
#
# COMPACT_ATOMS: atom_id res chain seq x y z
N MET A 1 -31.49 16.94 24.06
CA MET A 1 -30.11 16.62 24.48
C MET A 1 -29.82 15.11 24.39
N ARG A 2 -29.80 14.48 23.19
CA ARG A 2 -29.35 13.07 23.05
C ARG A 2 -29.10 12.62 21.59
N MET A 3 -28.84 13.54 20.66
CA MET A 3 -28.63 13.20 19.24
C MET A 3 -27.29 13.65 18.68
N LEU A 4 -26.40 14.25 19.49
CA LEU A 4 -25.05 14.63 19.06
C LEU A 4 -24.01 13.49 19.21
N TYR A 5 -24.31 12.44 19.99
CA TYR A 5 -23.34 11.39 20.32
C TYR A 5 -23.22 10.28 19.27
N LEU A 6 -24.12 10.23 18.27
CA LEU A 6 -24.12 9.21 17.22
C LEU A 6 -23.27 9.58 15.98
N LEU A 7 -22.96 10.87 15.79
CA LEU A 7 -22.14 11.33 14.66
C LEU A 7 -20.64 10.98 14.85
N LEU A 8 -20.17 10.96 16.09
CA LEU A 8 -18.76 10.72 16.43
C LEU A 8 -18.23 9.33 16.02
N PRO A 9 -18.93 8.19 16.30
CA PRO A 9 -18.41 6.87 15.92
C PRO A 9 -18.34 6.66 14.41
N PHE A 10 -19.21 7.34 13.64
CA PHE A 10 -19.24 7.20 12.19
C PHE A 10 -17.98 7.79 11.53
N ILE A 11 -17.45 8.88 12.07
CA ILE A 11 -16.23 9.52 11.55
C ILE A 11 -14.98 8.70 11.89
N LEU A 12 -14.93 8.08 13.07
CA LEU A 12 -13.80 7.23 13.48
C LEU A 12 -13.68 5.96 12.62
N LEU A 13 -14.80 5.40 12.17
CA LEU A 13 -14.82 4.24 11.27
C LEU A 13 -14.24 4.59 9.88
N LEU A 14 -14.55 5.77 9.35
CA LEU A 14 -14.03 6.24 8.06
C LEU A 14 -12.51 6.44 8.09
N VAL A 15 -11.95 6.90 9.21
CA VAL A 15 -10.49 7.07 9.38
C VAL A 15 -9.75 5.73 9.39
N HIS A 16 -10.35 4.66 9.91
CA HIS A 16 -9.71 3.33 9.93
C HIS A 16 -9.60 2.68 8.55
N SER A 17 -10.48 3.03 7.60
CA SER A 17 -10.42 2.48 6.24
C SER A 17 -9.22 3.00 5.43
N ALA A 18 -8.51 4.03 5.88
CA ALA A 18 -7.30 4.53 5.24
C ALA A 18 -5.99 3.86 5.73
N ALA A 19 -6.04 3.14 6.86
CA ALA A 19 -4.89 2.44 7.44
C ALA A 19 -4.59 1.08 6.76
N GLY A 20 -5.30 0.75 5.69
CA GLY A 20 -4.94 -0.32 4.75
C GLY A 20 -3.98 0.13 3.64
N SER A 21 -3.29 1.25 3.82
CA SER A 21 -2.20 1.67 2.92
C SER A 21 -1.02 0.73 3.09
N SER A 22 -1.13 -0.38 2.37
CA SER A 22 -0.15 -1.41 2.08
C SER A 22 1.27 -1.05 2.54
N LEU A 23 1.80 -1.85 3.49
CA LEU A 23 3.22 -1.89 3.88
C LEU A 23 4.17 -2.19 2.71
N ALA A 24 3.62 -2.39 1.51
CA ALA A 24 4.32 -2.42 0.26
C ALA A 24 5.15 -1.15 0.03
N PRO A 25 6.42 -1.24 -0.41
CA PRO A 25 7.18 -0.10 -0.89
C PRO A 25 6.34 0.65 -1.92
N GLY A 26 5.99 1.90 -1.61
CA GLY A 26 5.16 2.78 -2.44
C GLY A 26 5.97 3.61 -3.45
N ASN A 27 7.29 3.41 -3.49
CA ASN A 27 8.21 4.16 -4.33
C ASN A 27 9.33 3.24 -4.83
N LYS A 28 9.75 3.48 -6.08
CA LYS A 28 10.96 2.91 -6.70
C LYS A 28 12.19 2.96 -5.78
N LYS A 29 12.47 4.11 -5.14
CA LYS A 29 13.67 4.25 -4.29
C LYS A 29 13.69 3.27 -3.11
N GLU A 30 12.53 3.03 -2.50
CA GLU A 30 12.39 2.07 -1.40
C GLU A 30 12.66 0.65 -1.90
N CYS A 31 12.06 0.29 -3.05
CA CYS A 31 12.27 -1.00 -3.69
C CYS A 31 13.74 -1.27 -4.01
N GLU A 32 14.43 -0.28 -4.58
CA GLU A 32 15.86 -0.38 -4.92
C GLU A 32 16.73 -0.49 -3.66
N ARG A 33 16.38 0.22 -2.57
CA ARG A 33 17.06 0.13 -1.27
C ARG A 33 16.96 -1.28 -0.67
N GLU A 34 15.84 -1.94 -0.89
CA GLU A 34 15.62 -3.33 -0.49
C GLU A 34 16.24 -4.38 -1.42
N LYS A 35 17.07 -3.96 -2.39
CA LYS A 35 17.65 -4.82 -3.44
C LYS A 35 16.61 -5.47 -4.34
N GLY A 36 15.42 -4.87 -4.45
CA GLY A 36 14.39 -5.21 -5.43
C GLY A 36 14.52 -4.38 -6.71
N TYR A 37 13.67 -4.65 -7.69
CA TYR A 37 13.56 -3.88 -8.93
C TYR A 37 12.10 -3.62 -9.29
N CYS A 38 11.83 -2.64 -10.16
CA CYS A 38 10.48 -2.35 -10.61
C CYS A 38 10.13 -3.14 -11.89
N GLY A 39 9.22 -4.10 -11.79
CA GLY A 39 8.70 -4.89 -12.92
C GLY A 39 7.37 -4.34 -13.46
N PHE A 40 7.16 -4.40 -14.77
CA PHE A 40 5.93 -3.93 -15.41
C PHE A 40 4.82 -5.01 -15.35
N LEU A 41 3.68 -4.66 -14.73
CA LEU A 41 2.48 -5.49 -14.50
C LEU A 41 2.68 -6.80 -13.71
N LYS A 42 3.83 -7.45 -13.82
CA LYS A 42 4.18 -8.71 -13.15
C LYS A 42 5.68 -8.76 -12.84
N CYS A 43 6.04 -9.61 -11.89
CA CYS A 43 7.43 -9.98 -11.62
C CYS A 43 7.79 -11.23 -12.40
N SER A 44 9.05 -11.33 -12.83
CA SER A 44 9.57 -12.55 -13.42
C SER A 44 9.80 -13.57 -12.32
N PHE A 45 9.50 -14.84 -12.54
CA PHE A 45 9.90 -15.90 -11.60
C PHE A 45 11.43 -15.94 -11.49
N PRO A 46 12.04 -16.02 -10.29
CA PRO A 46 11.46 -16.36 -8.97
C PRO A 46 11.09 -15.16 -8.08
N PHE A 47 10.95 -13.95 -8.63
CA PHE A 47 10.67 -12.74 -7.87
C PHE A 47 9.17 -12.57 -7.58
N VAL A 48 8.84 -12.16 -6.36
CA VAL A 48 7.48 -11.90 -5.88
C VAL A 48 7.19 -10.40 -5.81
N ILE A 49 5.91 -10.04 -5.90
CA ILE A 49 5.45 -8.66 -5.74
C ILE A 49 5.48 -8.31 -4.25
N GLN A 50 6.41 -7.46 -3.85
CA GLN A 50 6.48 -6.91 -2.49
C GLN A 50 5.80 -5.54 -2.39
N GLY A 51 5.69 -4.80 -3.50
CA GLY A 51 4.98 -3.53 -3.49
C GLY A 51 4.75 -2.87 -4.83
N LYS A 52 4.59 -1.55 -4.85
CA LYS A 52 4.29 -0.76 -6.07
C LYS A 52 5.32 0.36 -6.25
N CYS A 53 5.99 0.35 -7.39
CA CYS A 53 6.84 1.47 -7.78
C CYS A 53 6.06 2.61 -8.45
N SER A 54 4.97 2.27 -9.16
CA SER A 54 4.11 3.23 -9.88
C SER A 54 2.75 2.59 -10.17
N ARG A 55 1.91 3.23 -11.01
CA ARG A 55 0.55 2.74 -11.35
C ARG A 55 0.56 1.35 -12.00
N PHE A 56 1.55 1.08 -12.87
CA PHE A 56 1.69 -0.18 -13.61
C PHE A 56 2.99 -0.93 -13.31
N PHE A 57 3.80 -0.42 -12.37
CA PHE A 57 5.06 -1.03 -12.00
C PHE A 57 5.02 -1.51 -10.55
N PHE A 58 5.40 -2.77 -10.36
CA PHE A 58 5.45 -3.44 -9.07
C PHE A 58 6.88 -3.59 -8.59
N CYS A 59 7.10 -3.47 -7.29
CA CYS A 59 8.38 -3.82 -6.69
C CYS A 59 8.51 -5.34 -6.62
N CYS A 60 9.49 -5.86 -7.34
CA CYS A 60 9.82 -7.27 -7.49
C CYS A 60 11.08 -7.60 -6.68
N LYS A 61 10.96 -8.55 -5.77
CA LYS A 61 12.05 -8.99 -4.88
C LYS A 61 11.98 -10.50 -4.73
N LYS A 62 13.12 -11.15 -4.55
CA LYS A 62 13.19 -12.59 -4.35
C LYS A 62 12.70 -12.96 -2.96
#